data_AF-A0A3E1NQJ0-F1
#
_entry.id   AF-A0A3E1NQJ0-F1
#
_cell.length_a   1.000
_cell.length_b   1.000
_cell.length_c   1.000
_cell.angle_alpha   90.00
_cell.angle_beta   90.00
_cell.angle_gamma   90.00
#
_symmetry.space_group_name_H-M   'P 1'
#
loop_
_entity.id
_entity.type
_entity.pdbx_description
1 polymer ?
#
loop_
_entity_poly.entity_id
_entity_poly.type
_entity_poly.pdbx_seq_one_letter_code
_entity_poly.pdbx_strand_id
1 'polypeptide(L)'
;MKQKIFLPFLALFLCCASLTVQAARVDTKAIEAKVAGMTQEEKQARSEEIKARIEAIKSMDKSQLTSEERSALKYEVKSMKKEAKAIGGGGIYISLAGILIIILVLILIL
;
A
#
# COMPACT_ATOMS: atom_id res chain seq x y z
N MET A 1 -6.33 -30.62 47.38
CA MET A 1 -7.31 -30.54 46.28
C MET A 1 -7.26 -29.23 45.47
N LYS A 2 -6.62 -28.15 45.95
CA LYS A 2 -6.55 -26.83 45.27
C LYS A 2 -5.76 -26.83 43.95
N GLN A 3 -4.83 -27.77 43.78
CA GLN A 3 -3.98 -27.90 42.58
C GLN A 3 -4.73 -28.42 41.34
N LYS A 4 -5.82 -29.20 41.53
CA LYS A 4 -6.59 -29.79 40.42
C LYS A 4 -7.52 -28.79 39.71
N ILE A 5 -7.88 -27.70 40.39
CA ILE A 5 -8.67 -26.59 39.84
C ILE A 5 -7.76 -25.59 39.09
N PHE A 6 -6.48 -25.51 39.47
CA PHE A 6 -5.50 -24.65 38.82
C PHE A 6 -5.08 -25.17 37.43
N LEU A 7 -5.11 -26.49 37.24
CA LEU A 7 -4.72 -27.14 35.99
C LEU A 7 -5.58 -26.71 34.77
N PRO A 8 -6.92 -26.69 34.82
CA PRO A 8 -7.73 -26.20 33.70
C PRO A 8 -7.58 -24.68 33.48
N PHE A 9 -7.38 -23.90 34.55
CA PHE A 9 -7.14 -22.45 34.44
C PHE A 9 -5.79 -22.13 33.78
N LEU A 10 -4.74 -22.89 34.10
CA LEU A 10 -3.43 -22.75 33.47
C LEU A 10 -3.47 -23.19 31.99
N ALA A 11 -4.21 -24.26 31.68
CA ALA A 11 -4.40 -24.70 30.30
C ALA A 11 -5.16 -23.66 29.44
N LEU A 12 -6.17 -23.00 30.02
CA LEU A 12 -6.91 -21.93 29.35
C LEU A 12 -6.02 -20.69 29.12
N PHE A 13 -5.18 -20.33 30.09
CA PHE A 13 -4.21 -19.23 29.96
C PHE A 13 -3.14 -19.50 28.89
N LEU A 14 -2.68 -20.75 28.78
CA LEU A 14 -1.71 -21.15 27.75
C LEU A 14 -2.28 -21.09 26.32
N CYS A 15 -3.60 -21.27 26.17
CA CYS A 15 -4.27 -21.26 24.86
C CYS A 15 -4.44 -19.84 24.28
N CYS A 16 -4.50 -18.81 25.12
CA CYS A 16 -4.56 -17.41 24.66
C CYS A 16 -3.19 -16.83 24.30
N ALA A 17 -2.09 -17.45 24.73
CA ALA A 17 -0.73 -16.93 24.51
C ALA A 17 -0.17 -17.19 23.10
N SER A 18 -0.84 -17.99 22.28
CA SER A 18 -0.38 -18.41 20.94
C SER A 18 -0.92 -17.58 19.78
N LEU A 19 -1.68 -16.49 20.05
CA LEU A 19 -2.10 -15.56 19.00
C LEU A 19 -0.91 -14.72 18.52
N THR A 20 -0.13 -15.28 17.59
CA THR A 20 0.89 -14.53 16.86
C THR A 20 0.21 -13.66 15.81
N VAL A 21 0.32 -12.33 15.97
CA VAL A 21 -0.12 -11.38 14.95
C VAL A 21 0.90 -11.43 13.80
N GLN A 22 0.55 -12.13 12.73
CA GLN A 22 1.34 -12.18 11.51
C GLN A 22 1.08 -10.90 10.69
N ALA A 23 2.08 -10.03 10.57
CA ALA A 23 1.98 -8.86 9.71
C ALA A 23 1.86 -9.28 8.23
N ALA A 24 0.87 -8.72 7.51
CA ALA A 24 0.71 -8.94 6.08
C ALA A 24 1.95 -8.46 5.32
N ARG A 25 2.55 -9.35 4.51
CA ARG A 25 3.70 -9.02 3.67
C ARG A 25 3.23 -8.38 2.36
N VAL A 26 3.91 -7.33 1.93
CA VAL A 26 3.64 -6.68 0.64
C VAL A 26 4.12 -7.56 -0.52
N ASP A 27 3.19 -8.30 -1.12
CA ASP A 27 3.43 -9.17 -2.27
C ASP A 27 3.47 -8.37 -3.58
N THR A 28 4.66 -8.28 -4.17
CA THR A 28 4.86 -7.53 -5.41
C THR A 28 4.18 -8.19 -6.61
N LYS A 29 4.12 -9.52 -6.69
CA LYS A 29 3.53 -10.22 -7.84
C LYS A 29 2.02 -10.04 -7.88
N ALA A 30 1.38 -10.08 -6.71
CA ALA A 30 -0.05 -9.80 -6.59
C ALA A 30 -0.40 -8.37 -7.03
N ILE A 31 0.45 -7.39 -6.68
CA ILE A 31 0.29 -5.99 -7.10
C ILE A 31 0.42 -5.86 -8.63
N GLU A 32 1.43 -6.51 -9.24
CA GLU A 32 1.62 -6.47 -10.68
C GLU A 32 0.46 -7.11 -11.44
N ALA A 33 -0.06 -8.25 -10.98
CA ALA A 33 -1.23 -8.90 -11.56
C ALA A 33 -2.50 -8.02 -11.47
N LYS A 34 -2.72 -7.36 -10.33
CA LYS A 34 -3.83 -6.41 -10.15
C LYS A 34 -3.72 -5.24 -11.13
N VAL A 35 -2.53 -4.66 -11.26
CA VAL A 35 -2.29 -3.51 -12.15
C VAL A 35 -2.36 -3.89 -13.63
N ALA A 36 -1.97 -5.12 -13.99
CA ALA A 36 -2.07 -5.61 -15.36
C ALA A 36 -3.52 -5.68 -15.86
N GLY A 37 -4.48 -5.95 -14.97
CA GLY A 37 -5.90 -5.99 -15.30
C GLY A 37 -6.60 -4.62 -15.39
N MET A 38 -5.91 -3.52 -15.05
CA MET A 38 -6.50 -2.17 -15.05
C MET A 38 -6.43 -1.50 -16.43
N THR A 39 -7.50 -0.79 -16.77
CA THR A 39 -7.55 0.16 -17.90
C THR A 39 -6.63 1.36 -17.65
N GLN A 40 -6.38 2.17 -18.69
CA GLN A 40 -5.54 3.36 -18.58
C GLN A 40 -6.17 4.45 -17.68
N GLU A 41 -7.49 4.60 -17.73
CA GLU A 41 -8.24 5.53 -16.89
C GLU A 41 -8.18 5.13 -15.41
N GLU A 42 -8.35 3.84 -15.11
CA GLU A 42 -8.22 3.32 -13.74
C GLU A 42 -6.79 3.47 -13.20
N LYS A 43 -5.78 3.25 -14.06
CA LYS A 43 -4.38 3.47 -13.70
C LYS A 43 -4.10 4.94 -13.34
N GLN A 44 -4.67 5.87 -14.10
CA GLN A 44 -4.54 7.30 -13.85
C GLN A 44 -5.24 7.70 -12.54
N ALA A 45 -6.50 7.30 -12.35
CA ALA A 45 -7.25 7.57 -11.12
C ALA A 45 -6.53 6.98 -9.90
N ARG A 46 -6.01 5.75 -10.01
CA ARG A 46 -5.25 5.10 -8.93
C ARG A 46 -3.95 5.84 -8.62
N SER A 47 -3.29 6.42 -9.61
CA SER A 47 -2.11 7.26 -9.40
C SER A 47 -2.39 8.49 -8.56
N GLU A 48 -3.49 9.17 -8.88
CA GLU A 48 -3.91 10.39 -8.21
C GLU A 48 -4.29 10.10 -6.75
N GLU A 49 -5.00 9.00 -6.51
CA GLU A 49 -5.31 8.51 -5.17
C GLU A 49 -4.03 8.21 -4.36
N ILE A 50 -3.07 7.52 -4.97
CA ILE A 50 -1.77 7.21 -4.33
C ILE A 50 -1.03 8.52 -3.98
N LYS A 51 -1.00 9.49 -4.90
CA LYS A 51 -0.37 10.79 -4.63
C LYS A 51 -1.03 11.50 -3.47
N ALA A 52 -2.36 11.63 -3.48
CA ALA A 52 -3.12 12.30 -2.44
C ALA A 52 -2.90 11.64 -1.06
N ARG A 53 -2.90 10.29 -1.01
CA ARG A 53 -2.66 9.57 0.24
C ARG A 53 -1.22 9.73 0.75
N ILE A 54 -0.23 9.71 -0.14
CA ILE A 54 1.17 9.95 0.24
C ILE A 54 1.34 11.37 0.79
N GLU A 55 0.72 12.37 0.16
CA GLU A 55 0.76 13.76 0.65
C GLU A 55 0.10 13.89 2.02
N ALA A 56 -1.07 13.30 2.23
CA ALA A 56 -1.73 13.26 3.53
C ALA A 56 -0.86 12.60 4.62
N ILE A 57 -0.20 11.48 4.32
CA ILE A 57 0.72 10.83 5.27
C ILE A 57 1.94 11.71 5.53
N LYS A 58 2.44 12.42 4.51
CA LYS A 58 3.59 13.33 4.64
C LYS A 58 3.27 14.51 5.54
N SER A 59 2.08 15.12 5.40
CA SER A 59 1.63 16.26 6.19
C SER A 59 1.14 15.91 7.59
N MET A 60 0.91 14.63 7.88
CA MET A 60 0.49 14.16 9.21
C MET A 60 1.59 14.40 10.25
N ASP A 61 1.21 14.96 11.40
CA ASP A 61 2.03 14.97 12.61
C ASP A 61 2.12 13.55 13.19
N LYS A 62 3.36 13.05 13.34
CA LYS A 62 3.66 11.68 13.78
C LYS A 62 4.23 11.63 15.20
N SER A 63 4.29 12.78 15.88
CA SER A 63 4.88 12.92 17.21
C SER A 63 4.18 12.04 18.25
N GLN A 64 2.85 11.92 18.15
CA GLN A 64 2.01 11.15 19.07
C GLN A 64 1.82 9.68 18.67
N LEU A 65 2.35 9.25 17.52
CA LEU A 65 2.17 7.87 17.06
C LEU A 65 3.05 6.90 17.85
N THR A 66 2.51 5.70 18.07
CA THR A 66 3.26 4.55 18.57
C THR A 66 4.26 4.04 17.53
N SER A 67 5.16 3.14 17.95
CA SER A 67 6.13 2.52 17.02
C SER A 67 5.42 1.68 15.96
N GLU A 68 4.36 1.01 16.36
CA GLU A 68 3.53 0.12 15.57
C GLU A 68 2.77 0.91 14.49
N GLU A 69 2.14 2.03 14.87
CA GLU A 69 1.44 2.91 13.94
C GLU A 69 2.38 3.57 12.93
N ARG A 70 3.56 4.03 13.39
CA ARG A 70 4.60 4.54 12.47
C ARG A 70 5.07 3.47 11.50
N SER A 71 5.18 2.23 11.97
CA SER A 71 5.57 1.10 11.12
C SER A 71 4.47 0.77 10.10
N ALA A 72 3.21 0.78 10.50
CA ALA A 72 2.07 0.59 9.61
C ALA A 72 2.05 1.65 8.48
N LEU A 73 2.25 2.94 8.80
CA LEU A 73 2.34 4.01 7.79
C LEU A 73 3.52 3.80 6.83
N LYS A 74 4.67 3.33 7.32
CA LYS A 74 5.82 3.00 6.46
C LYS A 74 5.49 1.84 5.52
N TYR A 75 4.79 0.81 5.99
CA TYR A 75 4.36 -0.31 5.15
C TYR A 75 3.34 0.14 4.10
N GLU A 76 2.40 1.00 4.47
CA GLU A 76 1.41 1.58 3.56
C GLU A 76 2.10 2.35 2.43
N VAL A 77 2.98 3.30 2.77
CA VAL A 77 3.76 4.07 1.77
C VAL A 77 4.61 3.16 0.88
N LYS A 78 5.24 2.13 1.46
CA LYS A 78 6.04 1.16 0.68
C LYS A 78 5.18 0.36 -0.29
N SER A 79 3.97 -0.02 0.11
CA SER A 79 3.02 -0.72 -0.75
C SER A 79 2.56 0.17 -1.90
N MET A 80 2.12 1.39 -1.61
CA MET A 80 1.69 2.37 -2.61
C MET A 80 2.80 2.72 -3.60
N LYS A 81 4.06 2.81 -3.14
CA LYS A 81 5.22 3.02 -4.03
C LYS A 81 5.43 1.87 -5.00
N LYS A 82 5.23 0.62 -4.56
CA LYS A 82 5.29 -0.55 -5.45
C LYS A 82 4.13 -0.54 -6.45
N GLU A 83 2.92 -0.20 -6.00
CA GLU A 83 1.76 -0.07 -6.88
C GLU A 83 1.97 1.02 -7.94
N ALA A 84 2.43 2.21 -7.55
CA ALA A 84 2.78 3.28 -8.48
C ALA A 84 3.88 2.86 -9.47
N LYS A 85 4.89 2.11 -9.02
CA LYS A 85 5.93 1.56 -9.90
C LYS A 85 5.37 0.52 -10.88
N ALA A 86 4.48 -0.36 -10.43
CA ALA A 86 3.81 -1.32 -11.28
C ALA A 86 2.93 -0.62 -12.34
N ILE A 87 2.25 0.46 -11.96
CA ILE A 87 1.48 1.28 -12.92
C ILE A 87 2.42 1.95 -13.93
N GLY A 88 3.54 2.51 -13.48
CA GLY A 88 4.54 3.16 -14.35
C GLY A 88 5.42 2.20 -15.17
N GLY A 89 5.45 0.91 -14.84
CA GLY A 89 6.34 -0.09 -15.44
C GLY A 89 5.86 -0.70 -16.76
N GLY A 90 4.70 -0.30 -17.29
CA GLY A 90 4.14 -0.93 -18.49
C GLY A 90 2.96 -0.20 -19.16
N GLY A 91 2.92 1.13 -19.15
CA GLY A 91 1.89 1.88 -19.89
C GLY A 91 1.64 3.29 -19.41
N ILE A 92 2.41 4.22 -19.97
CA ILE A 92 2.13 5.64 -20.22
C ILE A 92 1.40 6.42 -19.11
N TYR A 93 2.19 7.10 -18.26
CA TYR A 93 1.80 8.42 -17.76
C TYR A 93 2.18 9.44 -18.80
N ILE A 94 1.18 9.92 -19.53
CA ILE A 94 1.35 11.20 -20.20
C ILE A 94 1.26 12.26 -19.11
N SER A 95 2.39 12.54 -18.47
CA SER A 95 2.59 13.77 -17.69
C SER A 95 2.10 14.97 -18.50
N LEU A 96 1.76 16.11 -17.86
CA LEU A 96 1.40 17.34 -18.58
C LEU A 96 2.38 17.63 -19.75
N ALA A 97 3.67 17.34 -19.55
CA ALA A 97 4.70 17.42 -20.57
C ALA A 97 4.53 16.44 -21.76
N GLY A 98 4.06 15.21 -21.53
CA GLY A 98 3.80 14.26 -22.62
C GLY A 98 2.56 14.64 -23.44
N ILE A 99 1.56 15.28 -22.82
CA ILE A 99 0.32 15.69 -23.49
C ILE A 99 0.67 16.86 -24.41
N LEU A 100 1.52 17.77 -23.93
CA LEU A 100 2.11 18.83 -24.72
C LEU A 100 2.91 18.28 -25.91
N ILE A 101 3.71 17.22 -25.73
CA ILE A 101 4.48 16.59 -26.84
C ILE A 101 3.55 16.00 -27.90
N ILE A 102 2.48 15.30 -27.53
CA ILE A 102 1.52 14.75 -28.51
C ILE A 102 0.81 15.86 -29.28
N ILE A 103 0.36 16.91 -28.58
CA ILE A 103 -0.27 18.08 -29.23
C ILE A 103 0.71 18.74 -30.21
N LEU A 104 1.98 18.88 -29.83
CA LEU A 104 3.02 19.48 -30.66
C LEU A 104 3.29 18.65 -31.93
N VAL A 105 3.33 17.31 -31.83
CA VAL A 105 3.50 16.42 -32.99
C VAL A 105 2.31 16.50 -33.96
N LEU A 106 1.08 16.59 -33.46
CA LEU A 106 -0.11 16.75 -34.33
C LEU A 106 -0.09 18.05 -35.12
N ILE A 107 0.42 19.15 -34.54
CA ILE A 107 0.58 20.44 -35.21
C ILE A 107 1.64 20.38 -36.32
N LEU A 108 2.71 19.59 -36.16
CA LEU A 108 3.77 19.45 -37.17
C LEU A 108 3.37 18.58 -38.37
N ILE A 109 2.40 17.68 -38.19
CA ILE A 109 1.96 16.72 -39.21
C ILE A 109 0.77 17.28 -40.04
N LEU A 110 -0.04 18.16 -39.45
CA LEU A 110 -1.14 18.85 -40.11
C LEU A 110 -0.65 20.03 -40.97
#